data_AF-I5B5R7-F1
#
_entry.id   AF-I5B5R7-F1
#
_cell.length_a   1.000
_cell.length_b   1.000
_cell.length_c   1.000
_cell.angle_alpha   90.00
_cell.angle_beta   90.00
_cell.angle_gamma   90.00
#
_symmetry.space_group_name_H-M   'P 1'
#
loop_
_entity.id
_entity.type
_entity.pdbx_description
1 polymer ?
#
loop_
_entity_poly.entity_id
_entity_poly.type
_entity_poly.pdbx_seq_one_letter_code
_entity_poly.pdbx_strand_id
1 'polypeptide(L)'
;MNQRYLIPLTAVFLLFLLAYAGVEGLGLQVVFGVLIPYLAVAAFLIGFVIKVKGWADSAVPFRIPTTCGQQKSLPWIKQNTIDNPNTSTGVFVRMLLEIFAFRSLFRNTKAAFNRHASNKLTYSWEIFLWVGALAFHYAFLVVLLRHVRFFTAPVPGSIQFLEYLDGIIQVGLPGLFISGPVLLLAALFLLSRRIFDAKISYISQAADYFPLFLIIGIAATGIAMRYFTKVDITGIKELTMGLVTFHPHIPEEVGGLFYGHLFLVSILFAYFPMSKLMHMGGIFLSPTRNMANNTRAKRHINPWNYDVPIHTYEQYEDHFRDKMIEAGLPVDKKE
;
A
#
# COMPACT_ATOMS: atom_id res chain seq x y z
N MET A 1 27.43 -1.56 -7.37
CA MET A 1 26.24 -2.15 -6.70
C MET A 1 25.80 -1.35 -5.47
N ASN A 2 26.73 -0.96 -4.58
CA ASN A 2 26.38 -0.37 -3.27
C ASN A 2 25.75 1.02 -3.32
N GLN A 3 26.01 1.81 -4.37
CA GLN A 3 25.46 3.16 -4.53
C GLN A 3 23.92 3.20 -4.46
N ARG A 4 23.23 2.15 -4.92
CA ARG A 4 21.76 2.09 -4.96
C ARG A 4 21.11 2.21 -3.59
N TYR A 5 21.77 1.75 -2.52
CA TYR A 5 21.26 1.86 -1.16
C TYR A 5 22.07 2.84 -0.29
N LEU A 6 23.35 3.09 -0.60
CA LEU A 6 24.15 4.10 0.10
C LEU A 6 23.66 5.53 -0.14
N ILE A 7 23.25 5.86 -1.37
CA ILE A 7 22.72 7.19 -1.69
C ILE A 7 21.43 7.48 -0.89
N PRO A 8 20.40 6.60 -0.93
CA PRO A 8 19.21 6.78 -0.09
C PRO A 8 19.49 6.85 1.41
N LEU A 9 20.39 6.01 1.93
CA LEU A 9 20.78 6.03 3.34
C LEU A 9 21.39 7.39 3.72
N THR A 10 22.36 7.84 2.92
CA THR A 10 23.03 9.13 3.13
C THR A 10 22.04 10.28 3.02
N ALA A 11 21.13 10.24 2.03
CA ALA A 11 20.11 11.26 1.87
C ALA A 11 19.20 11.37 3.09
N VAL A 12 18.69 10.25 3.63
CA VAL A 12 17.84 10.27 4.83
C VAL A 12 18.61 10.79 6.05
N PHE A 13 19.87 10.38 6.21
CA PHE A 13 20.73 10.86 7.29
C PHE A 13 20.98 12.37 7.19
N LEU A 14 21.32 12.88 6.00
CA LEU A 14 21.51 14.31 5.77
C LEU A 14 20.23 15.12 5.95
N LEU A 15 19.07 14.59 5.55
CA LEU A 15 17.78 15.23 5.82
C LEU A 15 17.52 15.36 7.32
N PHE A 16 17.80 14.32 8.11
CA PHE A 16 17.69 14.39 9.56
C PHE A 16 18.63 15.46 10.14
N LEU A 17 19.92 15.42 9.77
CA LEU A 17 20.90 16.39 10.24
C LEU A 17 20.56 17.83 9.85
N LEU A 18 20.02 18.04 8.65
CA LEU A 18 19.60 19.35 8.17
C LEU A 18 18.55 19.98 9.09
N ALA A 19 17.52 19.21 9.46
CA ALA A 19 16.48 19.69 10.37
C ALA A 19 16.99 19.84 11.80
N TYR A 20 17.75 18.86 12.29
CA TYR A 20 18.31 18.90 13.64
C TYR A 20 19.23 20.11 13.83
N ALA A 21 20.25 20.27 12.97
CA ALA A 21 21.20 21.36 13.06
C ALA A 21 20.57 22.72 12.69
N GLY A 22 19.60 22.75 11.77
CA GLY A 22 18.87 23.96 11.43
C GLY A 22 18.09 24.53 12.61
N VAL A 23 17.49 23.67 13.45
CA VAL A 23 16.78 24.13 14.64
C VAL A 23 17.75 24.46 15.78
N GLU A 24 18.64 23.54 16.13
CA GLU A 24 19.55 23.72 17.28
C GLU A 24 20.60 24.83 17.04
N GLY A 25 21.07 24.98 15.81
CA GLY A 25 22.13 25.94 15.48
C GLY A 25 21.65 27.28 14.96
N LEU A 26 20.53 27.31 14.21
CA LEU A 26 20.09 28.51 13.47
C LEU A 26 18.70 29.03 13.88
N GLY A 27 18.01 28.39 14.83
CA GLY A 27 16.69 28.84 15.27
C GLY A 27 15.61 28.76 14.18
N LEU A 28 15.66 27.73 13.33
CA LEU A 28 14.71 27.55 12.22
C LEU A 28 13.42 26.80 12.63
N GLN A 29 12.95 26.95 13.87
CA GLN A 29 11.77 26.24 14.40
C GLN A 29 10.51 26.49 13.54
N VAL A 30 10.29 27.73 13.09
CA VAL A 30 9.13 28.08 12.25
C VAL A 30 9.17 27.34 10.90
N VAL A 31 10.36 27.21 10.31
CA VAL A 31 10.53 26.56 9.01
C VAL A 31 10.23 25.06 9.11
N PHE A 32 10.85 24.37 10.07
CA PHE A 32 10.71 22.92 10.23
C PHE A 32 9.46 22.49 11.01
N GLY A 33 8.90 23.38 11.84
CA GLY A 33 7.73 23.14 12.67
C GLY A 33 6.40 23.58 12.06
N VAL A 34 6.41 24.53 11.11
CA VAL A 34 5.18 25.11 10.55
C VAL A 34 5.16 25.04 9.03
N LEU A 35 6.13 25.70 8.37
CA LEU A 35 6.10 25.85 6.91
C LEU A 35 6.23 24.52 6.19
N ILE A 36 7.26 23.72 6.53
CA ILE A 36 7.49 22.42 5.88
C ILE A 36 6.32 21.45 6.12
N PRO A 37 5.80 21.27 7.35
CA PRO A 37 4.63 20.42 7.57
C PRO A 37 3.41 20.80 6.71
N TYR A 38 3.07 22.09 6.59
CA TYR A 38 1.96 22.51 5.74
C TYR A 38 2.22 22.21 4.25
N LEU A 39 3.42 22.51 3.76
CA LEU A 39 3.80 22.21 2.37
C LEU A 39 3.77 20.71 2.09
N ALA A 40 4.24 19.89 3.04
CA ALA A 40 4.23 18.44 2.93
C ALA A 40 2.82 17.86 2.87
N VAL A 41 1.91 18.34 3.73
CA VAL A 41 0.49 17.93 3.71
C VAL A 41 -0.18 18.38 2.41
N ALA A 42 0.05 19.60 1.95
CA ALA A 42 -0.47 20.07 0.68
C ALA A 42 0.03 19.21 -0.50
N ALA A 43 1.34 18.94 -0.56
CA ALA A 43 1.94 18.07 -1.58
C ALA A 43 1.35 16.66 -1.53
N PHE A 44 1.19 16.09 -0.33
CA PHE A 44 0.55 14.79 -0.12
C PHE A 44 -0.88 14.77 -0.68
N LEU A 45 -1.75 15.68 -0.23
CA LEU A 45 -3.16 15.70 -0.61
C LEU A 45 -3.35 15.93 -2.11
N ILE A 46 -2.70 16.97 -2.66
CA ILE A 46 -2.79 17.32 -4.08
C ILE A 46 -2.25 16.16 -4.94
N GLY A 47 -1.06 15.66 -4.60
CA GLY A 47 -0.44 14.56 -5.33
C GLY A 47 -1.26 13.27 -5.28
N PHE A 48 -1.86 12.96 -4.13
CA PHE A 48 -2.72 11.79 -3.96
C PHE A 48 -3.95 11.87 -4.85
N VAL A 49 -4.65 13.02 -4.85
CA VAL A 49 -5.82 13.26 -5.70
C VAL A 49 -5.46 13.16 -7.18
N ILE A 50 -4.36 13.79 -7.62
CA ILE A 50 -3.89 13.73 -9.01
C ILE A 50 -3.65 12.27 -9.44
N LYS A 51 -2.97 11.47 -8.60
CA LYS A 51 -2.69 10.06 -8.92
C LYS A 51 -3.96 9.21 -8.99
N VAL A 52 -4.85 9.34 -8.00
CA VAL A 52 -6.10 8.58 -7.97
C VAL A 52 -6.99 8.94 -9.14
N LYS A 53 -7.14 10.23 -9.45
CA LYS A 53 -7.89 10.70 -10.61
C LYS A 53 -7.31 10.12 -11.91
N GLY A 54 -5.99 10.18 -12.09
CA GLY A 54 -5.35 9.62 -13.29
C GLY A 54 -5.62 8.12 -13.49
N TRP A 55 -5.70 7.34 -12.40
CA TRP A 55 -6.07 5.93 -12.48
C TRP A 55 -7.56 5.70 -12.69
N ALA A 56 -8.42 6.51 -12.07
CA ALA A 56 -9.88 6.43 -12.24
C ALA A 56 -10.30 6.78 -13.69
N ASP A 57 -9.61 7.74 -14.30
CA ASP A 57 -9.85 8.18 -15.69
C ASP A 57 -9.27 7.19 -16.72
N SER A 58 -8.45 6.22 -16.28
CA SER A 58 -7.83 5.24 -17.18
C SER A 58 -8.87 4.20 -17.65
N ALA A 59 -9.07 4.13 -18.97
CA ALA A 59 -9.96 3.13 -19.56
C ALA A 59 -9.45 1.70 -19.33
N VAL A 60 -10.34 0.80 -18.91
CA VAL A 60 -10.04 -0.62 -18.73
C VAL A 60 -10.95 -1.46 -19.63
N PRO A 61 -10.59 -1.63 -20.92
CA PRO A 61 -11.46 -2.27 -21.91
C PRO A 61 -11.65 -3.77 -21.68
N PHE A 62 -10.71 -4.43 -21.01
CA PHE A 62 -10.72 -5.86 -20.77
C PHE A 62 -10.68 -6.20 -19.29
N ARG A 63 -11.44 -7.22 -18.89
CA ARG A 63 -11.28 -7.84 -17.58
C ARG A 63 -10.01 -8.67 -17.57
N ILE A 64 -9.02 -8.20 -16.82
CA ILE A 64 -7.71 -8.85 -16.67
C ILE A 64 -7.42 -9.28 -15.22
N PRO A 65 -8.37 -9.91 -14.48
CA PRO A 65 -8.11 -10.32 -13.10
C PRO A 65 -7.03 -11.39 -13.05
N THR A 66 -6.14 -11.30 -12.07
CA THR A 66 -5.20 -12.39 -11.76
C THR A 66 -5.97 -13.61 -11.27
N THR A 67 -5.69 -14.76 -11.87
CA THR A 67 -6.35 -16.04 -11.55
C THR A 67 -5.34 -17.03 -10.98
N CYS A 68 -5.37 -17.25 -9.66
CA CYS A 68 -4.43 -18.13 -8.94
C CYS A 68 -5.08 -19.45 -8.47
N GLY A 69 -6.23 -19.81 -9.03
CA GLY A 69 -7.00 -20.98 -8.65
C GLY A 69 -7.95 -21.46 -9.73
N GLN A 70 -8.63 -22.57 -9.48
CA GLN A 70 -9.54 -23.20 -10.43
C GLN A 70 -10.70 -22.26 -10.80
N GLN A 71 -10.83 -21.97 -12.11
CA GLN A 71 -11.94 -21.16 -12.64
C GLN A 71 -13.26 -21.92 -12.62
N LYS A 72 -14.37 -21.18 -12.70
CA LYS A 72 -15.69 -21.80 -12.91
C LYS A 72 -15.69 -22.53 -14.26
N SER A 73 -16.02 -23.81 -14.23
CA SER A 73 -16.06 -24.66 -15.41
C SER A 73 -17.25 -25.61 -15.31
N LEU A 74 -17.00 -26.91 -15.14
CA LEU A 74 -18.03 -27.95 -15.10
C LEU A 74 -18.55 -28.15 -13.67
N PRO A 75 -19.81 -28.57 -13.46
CA PRO A 75 -20.42 -28.68 -12.13
C PRO A 75 -19.66 -29.54 -11.12
N TRP A 76 -18.90 -30.54 -11.60
CA TRP A 76 -18.11 -31.45 -10.76
C TRP A 76 -16.69 -30.95 -10.47
N ILE A 77 -16.22 -29.88 -11.14
CA ILE A 77 -14.90 -29.30 -10.89
C ILE A 77 -15.07 -28.16 -9.89
N LYS A 78 -14.59 -28.38 -8.65
CA LYS A 78 -14.68 -27.39 -7.58
C LYS A 78 -13.94 -26.11 -7.96
N GLN A 79 -14.69 -25.02 -8.10
CA GLN A 79 -14.14 -23.69 -8.31
C GLN A 79 -13.46 -23.16 -7.03
N ASN A 80 -12.37 -22.40 -7.20
CA ASN A 80 -11.85 -21.54 -6.14
C ASN A 80 -12.44 -20.12 -6.29
N THR A 81 -13.50 -19.84 -5.51
CA THR A 81 -14.27 -18.59 -5.62
C THR A 81 -13.56 -17.35 -5.09
N ILE A 82 -12.45 -17.51 -4.36
CA ILE A 82 -11.68 -16.41 -3.77
C ILE A 82 -10.48 -16.07 -4.67
N ASP A 83 -9.71 -17.08 -5.07
CA ASP A 83 -8.50 -16.88 -5.87
C ASP A 83 -8.78 -16.85 -7.39
N ASN A 84 -10.00 -17.20 -7.78
CA ASN A 84 -10.53 -17.03 -9.14
C ASN A 84 -12.03 -16.64 -9.09
N PRO A 85 -12.33 -15.41 -8.61
CA PRO A 85 -13.70 -14.98 -8.36
C PRO A 85 -14.43 -14.70 -9.68
N ASN A 86 -15.58 -15.32 -9.89
CA ASN A 86 -16.46 -15.07 -11.05
C ASN A 86 -17.65 -14.14 -10.72
N THR A 87 -17.81 -13.77 -9.44
CA THR A 87 -18.88 -12.89 -8.93
C THR A 87 -18.29 -11.68 -8.20
N SER A 88 -19.07 -10.60 -8.09
CA SER A 88 -18.65 -9.39 -7.35
C SER A 88 -18.40 -9.67 -5.87
N THR A 89 -19.19 -10.55 -5.24
CA THR A 89 -18.97 -10.96 -3.85
C THR A 89 -17.64 -11.69 -3.66
N GLY A 90 -17.27 -12.59 -4.58
CA GLY A 90 -15.96 -13.25 -4.54
C GLY A 90 -14.81 -12.26 -4.68
N VAL A 91 -14.95 -11.25 -5.53
CA VAL A 91 -13.97 -10.16 -5.66
C VAL A 91 -13.86 -9.36 -4.36
N PHE A 92 -14.98 -9.02 -3.73
CA PHE A 92 -14.98 -8.30 -2.47
C PHE A 92 -14.24 -9.08 -1.36
N VAL A 93 -14.54 -10.38 -1.20
CA VAL A 93 -13.84 -11.24 -0.24
C VAL A 93 -12.36 -11.36 -0.57
N ARG A 94 -11.99 -11.52 -1.85
CA ARG A 94 -10.59 -11.49 -2.29
C ARG A 94 -9.92 -10.18 -1.87
N MET A 95 -10.54 -9.04 -2.15
CA MET A 95 -9.99 -7.73 -1.81
C MET A 95 -9.77 -7.56 -0.31
N LEU A 96 -10.71 -7.99 0.53
CA LEU A 96 -10.53 -8.01 1.98
C LEU A 96 -9.30 -8.84 2.38
N LEU A 97 -9.17 -10.07 1.86
CA LEU A 97 -8.03 -10.93 2.17
C LEU A 97 -6.70 -10.42 1.59
N GLU A 98 -6.74 -9.72 0.46
CA GLU A 98 -5.57 -9.07 -0.12
C GLU A 98 -5.10 -7.84 0.67
N ILE A 99 -6.02 -7.08 1.27
CA ILE A 99 -5.70 -5.88 2.04
C ILE A 99 -5.26 -6.25 3.46
N PHE A 100 -6.01 -7.10 4.15
CA PHE A 100 -5.79 -7.38 5.57
C PHE A 100 -4.87 -8.57 5.82
N ALA A 101 -4.83 -9.56 4.93
CA ALA A 101 -4.08 -10.79 5.14
C ALA A 101 -3.00 -11.04 4.10
N PHE A 102 -2.79 -10.12 3.14
CA PHE A 102 -1.84 -10.28 2.02
C PHE A 102 -1.89 -11.68 1.40
N ARG A 103 -3.11 -12.18 1.14
CA ARG A 103 -3.36 -13.58 0.78
C ARG A 103 -2.50 -14.07 -0.39
N SER A 104 -2.34 -13.28 -1.44
CA SER A 104 -1.46 -13.64 -2.56
C SER A 104 0.00 -13.82 -2.14
N LEU A 105 0.48 -13.00 -1.20
CA LEU A 105 1.84 -13.11 -0.66
C LEU A 105 1.99 -14.34 0.25
N PHE A 106 0.96 -14.68 1.04
CA PHE A 106 0.97 -15.89 1.87
C PHE A 106 1.16 -17.16 1.03
N ARG A 107 0.55 -17.19 -0.16
CA ARG A 107 0.65 -18.31 -1.11
C ARG A 107 1.86 -18.22 -2.04
N ASN A 108 2.76 -17.27 -1.81
CA ASN A 108 3.94 -17.09 -2.65
C ASN A 108 4.92 -18.25 -2.44
N THR A 109 5.41 -18.81 -3.55
CA THR A 109 6.37 -19.91 -3.53
C THR A 109 7.67 -19.50 -4.22
N LYS A 110 8.80 -19.90 -3.64
CA LYS A 110 10.13 -19.71 -4.21
C LYS A 110 10.61 -21.01 -4.81
N ALA A 111 10.95 -20.96 -6.09
CA ALA A 111 11.65 -22.04 -6.76
C ALA A 111 13.18 -21.89 -6.54
N ALA A 112 13.82 -22.94 -6.04
CA ALA A 112 15.26 -23.01 -5.84
C ALA A 112 15.77 -24.42 -6.19
N PHE A 113 17.01 -24.54 -6.65
CA PHE A 113 17.63 -25.86 -6.81
C PHE A 113 17.92 -26.47 -5.43
N ASN A 114 17.67 -27.76 -5.30
CA ASN A 114 17.94 -28.51 -4.09
C ASN A 114 19.45 -28.46 -3.78
N ARG A 115 19.80 -28.06 -2.56
CA ARG A 115 21.21 -27.98 -2.13
C ARG A 115 21.90 -29.35 -2.02
N HIS A 116 21.13 -30.42 -1.92
CA HIS A 116 21.59 -31.79 -1.69
C HIS A 116 21.39 -32.74 -2.89
N ALA A 117 20.75 -32.28 -3.97
CA ALA A 117 20.56 -33.07 -5.19
C ALA A 117 20.73 -32.19 -6.42
N SER A 118 21.66 -32.57 -7.31
CA SER A 118 21.88 -31.85 -8.56
C SER A 118 20.60 -31.86 -9.41
N ASN A 119 20.26 -30.72 -10.01
CA ASN A 119 19.14 -30.53 -10.94
C ASN A 119 17.71 -30.80 -10.41
N LYS A 120 17.47 -30.88 -9.11
CA LYS A 120 16.09 -30.94 -8.59
C LYS A 120 15.58 -29.56 -8.18
N LEU A 121 14.59 -29.04 -8.89
CA LEU A 121 13.90 -27.81 -8.51
C LEU A 121 12.94 -28.09 -7.34
N THR A 122 13.10 -27.37 -6.23
CA THR A 122 12.21 -27.41 -5.07
C THR A 122 11.47 -26.08 -4.93
N TYR A 123 10.22 -26.16 -4.45
CA TYR A 123 9.39 -25.01 -4.16
C TYR A 123 9.22 -24.88 -2.65
N SER A 124 9.58 -23.73 -2.09
CA SER A 124 9.40 -23.43 -0.66
C SER A 124 8.44 -22.26 -0.47
N TRP A 125 7.67 -22.29 0.61
CA TRP A 125 6.78 -21.20 0.98
C TRP A 125 7.58 -20.02 1.54
N GLU A 126 7.27 -18.80 1.10
CA GLU A 126 7.91 -17.56 1.55
C GLU A 126 7.23 -16.98 2.81
N ILE A 127 7.02 -17.82 3.83
CA ILE A 127 6.21 -17.45 5.01
C ILE A 127 6.82 -16.30 5.81
N PHE A 128 8.15 -16.22 5.92
CA PHE A 128 8.82 -15.15 6.66
C PHE A 128 8.62 -13.78 6.01
N LEU A 129 8.57 -13.72 4.67
CA LEU A 129 8.25 -12.49 3.96
C LEU A 129 6.82 -12.06 4.27
N TRP A 130 5.87 -13.01 4.28
CA TRP A 130 4.49 -12.72 4.62
C TRP A 130 4.36 -12.18 6.05
N VAL A 131 4.94 -12.85 7.05
CA VAL A 131 4.92 -12.41 8.45
C VAL A 131 5.58 -11.03 8.61
N GLY A 132 6.78 -10.84 8.04
CA GLY A 132 7.50 -9.57 8.13
C GLY A 132 6.78 -8.41 7.45
N ALA A 133 6.16 -8.65 6.28
CA ALA A 133 5.35 -7.65 5.60
C ALA A 133 4.09 -7.30 6.42
N LEU A 134 3.40 -8.29 6.97
CA LEU A 134 2.20 -8.08 7.78
C LEU A 134 2.53 -7.31 9.07
N ALA A 135 3.59 -7.73 9.77
CA ALA A 135 4.08 -7.07 10.97
C ALA A 135 4.43 -5.60 10.69
N PHE A 136 5.13 -5.31 9.59
CA PHE A 136 5.44 -3.94 9.18
C PHE A 136 4.17 -3.11 8.99
N HIS A 137 3.18 -3.58 8.22
CA HIS A 137 2.01 -2.78 7.88
C HIS A 137 1.08 -2.56 9.08
N TYR A 138 0.83 -3.59 9.89
CA TYR A 138 0.01 -3.44 11.08
C TYR A 138 0.70 -2.57 12.13
N ALA A 139 2.00 -2.74 12.37
CA ALA A 139 2.73 -1.88 13.29
C ALA A 139 2.75 -0.42 12.79
N PHE A 140 2.97 -0.19 11.50
CA PHE A 140 2.90 1.14 10.91
C PHE A 140 1.51 1.77 11.08
N LEU A 141 0.44 1.01 10.81
CA LEU A 141 -0.94 1.46 10.99
C LEU A 141 -1.25 1.80 12.44
N VAL A 142 -0.89 0.93 13.39
CA VAL A 142 -1.10 1.16 14.82
C VAL A 142 -0.35 2.39 15.29
N VAL A 143 0.92 2.54 14.90
CA VAL A 143 1.72 3.75 15.20
C VAL A 143 1.01 4.98 14.64
N LEU A 144 0.60 4.98 13.37
CA LEU A 144 -0.09 6.12 12.75
C LEU A 144 -1.40 6.48 13.47
N LEU A 145 -2.24 5.50 13.76
CA LEU A 145 -3.51 5.70 14.47
C LEU A 145 -3.28 6.26 15.88
N ARG A 146 -2.25 5.78 16.58
CA ARG A 146 -1.89 6.32 17.89
C ARG A 146 -1.39 7.76 17.82
N HIS A 147 -0.73 8.17 16.72
CA HIS A 147 -0.30 9.55 16.55
C HIS A 147 -1.47 10.53 16.46
N VAL A 148 -2.67 10.08 16.09
CA VAL A 148 -3.88 10.92 16.07
C VAL A 148 -4.20 11.55 17.44
N ARG A 149 -3.71 10.96 18.55
CA ARG A 149 -3.83 11.54 19.89
C ARG A 149 -3.24 12.96 20.03
N PHE A 150 -2.22 13.27 19.24
CA PHE A 150 -1.56 14.57 19.27
C PHE A 150 -2.40 15.63 18.55
N PHE A 151 -3.24 15.19 17.62
CA PHE A 151 -4.10 16.04 16.80
C PHE A 151 -5.55 16.12 17.32
N THR A 152 -5.84 15.56 18.50
CA THR A 152 -7.20 15.53 19.07
C THR A 152 -7.24 15.83 20.57
N ALA A 153 -8.25 16.60 20.99
CA ALA A 153 -8.55 16.91 22.37
C ALA A 153 -10.09 17.08 22.54
N PRO A 154 -10.78 16.18 23.27
CA PRO A 154 -10.29 14.97 23.93
C PRO A 154 -9.83 13.88 22.94
N VAL A 155 -9.00 12.95 23.40
CA VAL A 155 -8.56 11.82 22.57
C VAL A 155 -9.73 10.83 22.40
N PRO A 156 -10.11 10.43 21.17
CA PRO A 156 -11.16 9.45 20.92
C PRO A 156 -10.97 8.14 21.69
N GLY A 157 -12.06 7.58 22.24
CA GLY A 157 -12.02 6.34 23.02
C GLY A 157 -11.49 5.13 22.24
N SER A 158 -11.70 5.09 20.92
CA SER A 158 -11.14 4.05 20.04
C SER A 158 -9.61 4.08 20.00
N ILE A 159 -8.99 5.26 20.04
CA ILE A 159 -7.53 5.42 20.09
C ILE A 159 -7.01 5.00 21.46
N GLN A 160 -7.70 5.38 22.53
CA GLN A 160 -7.33 4.96 23.89
C GLN A 160 -7.36 3.43 24.05
N PHE A 161 -8.39 2.78 23.50
CA PHE A 161 -8.48 1.31 23.47
C PHE A 161 -7.33 0.68 22.67
N LEU A 162 -6.97 1.27 21.52
CA LEU A 162 -5.83 0.81 20.73
C LEU A 162 -4.50 0.97 21.48
N GLU A 163 -4.30 2.09 22.17
CA GLU A 163 -3.10 2.33 23.00
C GLU A 163 -3.01 1.32 24.14
N TYR A 164 -4.13 0.98 24.79
CA TYR A 164 -4.17 -0.04 25.83
C TYR A 164 -3.70 -1.41 25.30
N LEU A 165 -4.21 -1.84 24.13
CA LEU A 165 -3.79 -3.10 23.52
C LEU A 165 -2.32 -3.10 23.11
N ASP A 166 -1.85 -1.99 22.51
CA ASP A 166 -0.46 -1.86 22.07
C ASP A 166 0.53 -1.77 23.24
N GLY A 167 0.07 -1.29 24.40
CA GLY A 167 0.83 -1.14 25.65
C GLY A 167 0.55 -2.21 26.69
N ILE A 168 -0.09 -3.32 26.30
CA ILE A 168 -0.48 -4.39 27.24
C ILE A 168 0.73 -5.03 27.93
N ILE A 169 1.88 -5.05 27.23
CA ILE A 169 3.16 -5.46 27.79
C ILE A 169 3.72 -4.27 28.57
N GLN A 170 3.42 -4.22 29.87
CA GLN A 170 3.87 -3.19 30.81
C GLN A 170 5.37 -3.34 31.17
N VAL A 171 6.22 -3.44 30.15
CA VAL A 171 7.69 -3.54 30.29
C VAL A 171 8.29 -2.15 30.15
N GLY A 172 9.15 -1.77 31.11
CA GLY A 172 9.83 -0.47 31.12
C GLY A 172 8.97 0.70 31.63
N LEU A 173 9.63 1.85 31.84
CA LEU A 173 9.01 3.11 32.26
C LEU A 173 9.48 4.24 31.32
N PRO A 174 8.61 4.80 30.46
CA PRO A 174 7.18 4.51 30.29
C PRO A 174 6.93 3.13 29.64
N GLY A 175 5.71 2.60 29.82
CA GLY A 175 5.32 1.30 29.27
C GLY A 175 5.58 1.17 27.77
N LEU A 176 6.10 0.01 27.37
CA LEU A 176 6.47 -0.29 26.00
C LEU A 176 5.24 -0.47 25.12
N PHE A 177 5.12 0.40 24.12
CA PHE A 177 4.25 0.16 22.99
C PHE A 177 4.93 -0.74 21.96
N ILE A 178 4.35 -1.92 21.75
CA ILE A 178 4.93 -3.03 20.96
C ILE A 178 5.10 -2.63 19.49
N SER A 179 4.14 -1.89 18.94
CA SER A 179 4.15 -1.44 17.55
C SER A 179 5.41 -0.66 17.16
N GLY A 180 6.02 0.11 18.07
CA GLY A 180 7.26 0.85 17.79
C GLY A 180 8.43 -0.06 17.44
N PRO A 181 8.91 -0.91 18.37
CA PRO A 181 9.97 -1.88 18.09
C PRO A 181 9.62 -2.85 16.95
N VAL A 182 8.37 -3.32 16.85
CA VAL A 182 7.95 -4.21 15.76
C VAL A 182 8.06 -3.52 14.41
N LEU A 183 7.66 -2.24 14.30
CA LEU A 183 7.82 -1.46 13.07
C LEU A 183 9.29 -1.37 12.65
N LEU A 184 10.17 -1.03 13.61
CA LEU A 184 11.61 -0.90 13.34
C LEU A 184 12.22 -2.24 12.91
N LEU A 185 11.96 -3.32 13.66
CA LEU A 185 12.50 -4.66 13.37
C LEU A 185 11.98 -5.22 12.05
N ALA A 186 10.68 -5.05 11.76
CA ALA A 186 10.09 -5.49 10.50
C ALA A 186 10.64 -4.70 9.31
N ALA A 187 10.83 -3.37 9.45
CA ALA A 187 11.45 -2.56 8.40
C ALA A 187 12.91 -2.98 8.15
N LEU A 188 13.69 -3.23 9.20
CA LEU A 188 15.06 -3.74 9.11
C LEU A 188 15.11 -5.13 8.46
N PHE A 189 14.16 -6.02 8.77
CA PHE A 189 14.05 -7.32 8.12
C PHE A 189 13.77 -7.18 6.62
N LEU A 190 12.81 -6.34 6.22
CA LEU A 190 12.47 -6.09 4.81
C LEU A 190 13.64 -5.45 4.04
N LEU A 191 14.35 -4.52 4.68
CA LEU A 191 15.57 -3.91 4.12
C LEU A 191 16.68 -4.94 3.96
N SER A 192 16.94 -5.76 4.98
CA SER A 192 17.95 -6.82 4.96
C SER A 192 17.68 -7.80 3.82
N ARG A 193 16.42 -8.25 3.67
CA ARG A 193 16.01 -9.09 2.53
C ARG A 193 16.31 -8.43 1.19
N ARG A 194 16.08 -7.12 1.06
CA ARG A 194 16.33 -6.38 -0.19
C ARG A 194 17.82 -6.23 -0.52
N ILE A 195 18.68 -6.14 0.49
CA ILE A 195 20.13 -6.02 0.31
C ILE A 195 20.77 -7.39 0.05
N PHE A 196 20.40 -8.40 0.84
CA PHE A 196 21.10 -9.70 0.87
C PHE A 196 20.51 -10.75 -0.08
N ASP A 197 19.25 -10.67 -0.48
CA ASP A 197 18.74 -11.55 -1.54
C ASP A 197 19.21 -11.02 -2.90
N ALA A 198 20.12 -11.76 -3.54
CA ALA A 198 20.75 -11.35 -4.80
C ALA A 198 19.74 -11.04 -5.91
N LYS A 199 18.64 -11.80 -6.00
CA LYS A 199 17.60 -11.60 -7.02
C LYS A 199 16.88 -10.28 -6.79
N ILE A 200 16.55 -9.99 -5.53
CA ILE A 200 15.82 -8.78 -5.14
C ILE A 200 16.73 -7.55 -5.23
N SER A 201 17.98 -7.67 -4.80
CA SER A 201 18.98 -6.60 -4.87
C SER A 201 19.26 -6.19 -6.33
N TYR A 202 19.35 -7.17 -7.23
CA TYR A 202 19.55 -6.93 -8.66
C TYR A 202 18.46 -6.05 -9.30
N ILE A 203 17.19 -6.32 -8.98
CA ILE A 203 16.03 -5.58 -9.54
C ILE A 203 15.67 -4.32 -8.75
N SER A 204 16.24 -4.11 -7.57
CA SER A 204 15.91 -2.97 -6.70
C SER A 204 16.57 -1.68 -7.20
N GLN A 205 15.82 -0.58 -7.12
CA GLN A 205 16.25 0.77 -7.47
C GLN A 205 16.42 1.63 -6.21
N ALA A 206 17.07 2.79 -6.31
CA ALA A 206 17.22 3.72 -5.18
C ALA A 206 15.88 4.11 -4.54
N ALA A 207 14.84 4.28 -5.37
CA ALA A 207 13.47 4.56 -4.93
C ALA A 207 12.82 3.43 -4.09
N ASP A 208 13.36 2.20 -4.12
CA ASP A 208 12.92 1.10 -3.26
C ASP A 208 13.55 1.12 -1.86
N TYR A 209 14.75 1.69 -1.73
CA TYR A 209 15.47 1.78 -0.47
C TYR A 209 15.10 3.04 0.30
N PHE A 210 14.87 4.16 -0.39
CA PHE A 210 14.60 5.45 0.24
C PHE A 210 13.43 5.42 1.24
N PRO A 211 12.24 4.88 0.92
CA PRO A 211 11.13 4.82 1.88
C PRO A 211 11.43 3.94 3.09
N LEU A 212 12.18 2.84 2.89
CA LEU A 212 12.54 1.95 3.99
C LEU A 212 13.49 2.65 4.96
N PHE A 213 14.54 3.31 4.46
CA PHE A 213 15.44 4.10 5.31
C PHE A 213 14.71 5.25 5.99
N LEU A 214 13.81 5.94 5.28
CA LEU A 214 13.03 7.02 5.84
C LEU A 214 12.15 6.55 7.00
N ILE A 215 11.42 5.45 6.83
CA ILE A 215 10.57 4.87 7.88
C ILE A 215 11.40 4.33 9.04
N ILE A 216 12.57 3.72 8.78
CA ILE A 216 13.52 3.32 9.82
C ILE A 216 13.98 4.54 10.63
N GLY A 217 14.35 5.65 9.97
CA GLY A 217 14.73 6.89 10.64
C GLY A 217 13.60 7.49 11.48
N ILE A 218 12.38 7.52 10.96
CA ILE A 218 11.17 7.96 11.68
C ILE A 218 10.91 7.08 12.91
N ALA A 219 10.94 5.75 12.74
CA ALA A 219 10.72 4.81 13.84
C ALA A 219 11.81 4.91 14.90
N ALA A 220 13.09 4.98 14.50
CA ALA A 220 14.22 5.09 15.41
C ALA A 220 14.18 6.40 16.21
N THR A 221 13.94 7.54 15.55
CA THR A 221 13.80 8.84 16.22
C THR A 221 12.58 8.87 17.15
N GLY A 222 11.44 8.29 16.75
CA GLY A 222 10.26 8.19 17.59
C GLY A 222 10.47 7.34 18.86
N ILE A 223 11.15 6.20 18.72
CA ILE A 223 11.56 5.34 19.85
C ILE A 223 12.55 6.08 20.76
N ALA A 224 13.56 6.75 20.18
CA ALA A 224 14.53 7.55 20.90
C ALA A 224 13.86 8.62 21.77
N MET A 225 12.94 9.40 21.16
CA MET A 225 12.19 10.45 21.85
C MET A 225 11.37 9.94 23.03
N ARG A 226 10.71 8.79 22.86
CA ARG A 226 9.81 8.25 23.88
C ARG A 226 10.54 7.62 25.05
N TYR A 227 11.55 6.79 24.79
CA TYR A 227 12.14 5.93 25.81
C TYR A 227 13.49 6.42 26.33
N PHE A 228 14.22 7.23 25.57
CA PHE A 228 15.58 7.63 25.91
C PHE A 228 15.68 9.10 26.27
N THR A 229 15.22 10.00 25.39
CA THR A 229 15.37 11.45 25.62
C THR A 229 14.20 12.08 26.35
N LYS A 230 13.03 11.43 26.38
CA LYS A 230 11.80 11.86 27.09
C LYS A 230 11.42 13.31 26.79
N VAL A 231 11.16 13.58 25.52
CA VAL A 231 10.76 14.91 25.02
C VAL A 231 9.46 15.40 25.64
N ASP A 232 9.27 16.73 25.70
CA ASP A 232 8.04 17.34 26.19
C ASP A 232 6.83 17.01 25.29
N ILE A 233 5.98 16.13 25.78
CA ILE A 233 4.76 15.67 25.10
C ILE A 233 3.72 16.79 25.04
N THR A 234 3.73 17.71 26.01
CA THR A 234 2.75 18.80 26.11
C THR A 234 2.99 19.82 25.01
N GLY A 235 4.22 20.33 24.87
CA GLY A 235 4.62 21.24 23.79
C GLY A 235 4.44 20.60 22.41
N ILE A 236 4.79 19.32 22.24
CA ILE A 236 4.50 18.61 20.97
C ILE A 236 3.00 18.61 20.66
N LYS A 237 2.15 18.37 21.67
CA LYS A 237 0.70 18.41 21.50
C LYS A 237 0.20 19.82 21.19
N GLU A 238 0.73 20.83 21.85
CA GLU A 238 0.40 22.23 21.58
C GLU A 238 0.73 22.63 20.13
N LEU A 239 1.94 22.33 19.65
CA LEU A 239 2.35 22.58 18.27
C LEU A 239 1.43 21.85 17.28
N THR A 240 1.22 20.54 17.47
CA THR A 240 0.41 19.73 16.54
C THR A 240 -1.06 20.13 16.52
N MET A 241 -1.63 20.53 17.67
CA MET A 241 -2.97 21.12 17.73
C MET A 241 -3.00 22.47 17.01
N GLY A 242 -2.02 23.35 17.25
CA GLY A 242 -1.91 24.64 16.56
C GLY A 242 -1.83 24.50 15.04
N LEU A 243 -1.13 23.48 14.53
CA LEU A 243 -1.07 23.18 13.10
C LEU A 243 -2.46 22.81 12.54
N VAL A 244 -3.21 21.95 13.22
CA VAL A 244 -4.53 21.47 12.75
C VAL A 244 -5.61 22.52 12.92
N THR A 245 -5.52 23.39 13.93
CA THR A 245 -6.45 24.52 14.12
C THR A 245 -6.06 25.75 13.30
N PHE A 246 -4.98 25.70 12.51
CA PHE A 246 -4.42 26.82 11.75
C PHE A 246 -4.02 28.04 12.60
N HIS A 247 -3.65 27.80 13.85
CA HIS A 247 -3.08 28.80 14.77
C HIS A 247 -1.73 28.28 15.28
N PRO A 248 -0.69 28.23 14.42
CA PRO A 248 0.59 27.64 14.80
C PRO A 248 1.28 28.47 15.90
N HIS A 249 1.74 27.78 16.94
CA HIS A 249 2.58 28.32 17.99
C HIS A 249 3.79 27.41 18.16
N ILE A 250 4.99 27.99 18.31
CA ILE A 250 6.23 27.25 18.54
C ILE A 250 6.46 27.19 20.06
N PRO A 251 6.40 26.00 20.67
CA PRO A 251 6.72 25.85 22.09
C PRO A 251 8.23 25.96 22.31
N GLU A 252 8.63 26.58 23.42
CA GLU A 252 10.04 26.85 23.74
C GLU A 252 10.84 25.59 24.11
N GLU A 253 10.19 24.56 24.67
CA GLU A 253 10.86 23.39 25.26
C GLU A 253 11.03 22.20 24.29
N VAL A 254 10.65 22.34 23.02
CA VAL A 254 10.74 21.25 22.04
C VAL A 254 12.12 21.22 21.39
N GLY A 255 12.90 20.17 21.67
CA GLY A 255 14.27 20.01 21.15
C GLY A 255 14.35 19.57 19.67
N GLY A 256 15.54 19.70 19.08
CA GLY A 256 15.84 19.42 17.68
C GLY A 256 15.61 17.98 17.24
N LEU A 257 15.67 17.00 18.15
CA LEU A 257 15.34 15.61 17.83
C LEU A 257 13.89 15.46 17.33
N PHE A 258 12.96 16.20 17.93
CA PHE A 258 11.57 16.24 17.50
C PHE A 258 11.42 16.88 16.12
N TYR A 259 12.08 18.02 15.86
CA TYR A 259 12.02 18.66 14.55
C TYR A 259 12.67 17.80 13.47
N GLY A 260 13.75 17.08 13.79
CA GLY A 260 14.31 16.06 12.91
C GLY A 260 13.30 14.96 12.58
N HIS A 261 12.59 14.43 13.57
CA HIS A 261 11.52 13.45 13.37
C HIS A 261 10.37 14.01 12.51
N LEU A 262 9.84 15.18 12.87
CA LEU A 262 8.75 15.86 12.17
C LEU A 262 9.13 16.15 10.71
N PHE A 263 10.38 16.55 10.47
CA PHE A 263 10.87 16.77 9.11
C PHE A 263 10.92 15.47 8.31
N LEU A 264 11.43 14.36 8.87
CA LEU A 264 11.40 13.07 8.18
C LEU A 264 9.97 12.61 7.86
N VAL A 265 9.01 12.82 8.79
CA VAL A 265 7.59 12.56 8.54
C VAL A 265 7.04 13.47 7.44
N SER A 266 7.41 14.75 7.43
CA SER A 266 7.01 15.69 6.37
C SER A 266 7.55 15.26 5.00
N ILE A 267 8.81 14.82 4.93
CA ILE A 267 9.39 14.24 3.71
C ILE A 267 8.64 12.97 3.29
N LEU A 268 8.25 12.11 4.24
CA LEU A 268 7.46 10.92 3.93
C LEU A 268 6.14 11.30 3.25
N PHE A 269 5.42 12.30 3.77
CA PHE A 269 4.18 12.80 3.19
C PHE A 269 4.39 13.41 1.80
N ALA A 270 5.36 14.32 1.65
CA ALA A 270 5.66 14.96 0.37
C ALA A 270 6.09 13.94 -0.70
N TYR A 271 6.87 12.92 -0.32
CA TYR A 271 7.35 11.86 -1.23
C TYR A 271 6.26 10.82 -1.55
N PHE A 272 5.30 10.59 -0.64
CA PHE A 272 4.29 9.55 -0.76
C PHE A 272 3.61 9.48 -2.14
N PRO A 273 2.98 10.57 -2.66
CA PRO A 273 2.20 10.50 -3.90
C PRO A 273 3.03 10.22 -5.15
N MET A 274 4.34 10.45 -5.09
CA MET A 274 5.25 10.23 -6.21
C MET A 274 5.94 8.86 -6.16
N SER A 275 5.59 8.02 -5.19
CA SER A 275 6.34 6.82 -4.86
C SER A 275 5.53 5.53 -4.92
N LYS A 276 6.21 4.41 -4.68
CA LYS A 276 5.58 3.09 -4.54
C LYS A 276 4.64 2.98 -3.34
N LEU A 277 4.66 3.95 -2.41
CA LEU A 277 3.74 4.01 -1.26
C LEU A 277 2.28 4.22 -1.69
N MET A 278 2.07 4.76 -2.90
CA MET A 278 0.74 4.92 -3.49
C MET A 278 -0.01 3.59 -3.74
N HIS A 279 0.63 2.43 -3.52
CA HIS A 279 -0.08 1.15 -3.43
C HIS A 279 -1.22 1.18 -2.39
N MET A 280 -1.14 2.05 -1.37
CA MET A 280 -2.22 2.28 -0.40
C MET A 280 -3.56 2.62 -1.08
N GLY A 281 -3.55 3.53 -2.07
CA GLY A 281 -4.75 3.85 -2.86
C GLY A 281 -4.89 2.94 -4.10
N GLY A 282 -3.77 2.61 -4.74
CA GLY A 282 -3.75 1.87 -6.00
C GLY A 282 -4.30 0.44 -5.90
N ILE A 283 -4.28 -0.17 -4.71
CA ILE A 283 -4.85 -1.52 -4.52
C ILE A 283 -6.33 -1.59 -4.90
N PHE A 284 -7.11 -0.54 -4.61
CA PHE A 284 -8.56 -0.49 -4.87
C PHE A 284 -8.89 -0.30 -6.36
N LEU A 285 -7.98 0.32 -7.12
CA LEU A 285 -8.16 0.63 -8.54
C LEU A 285 -7.43 -0.34 -9.46
N SER A 286 -6.78 -1.38 -8.92
CA SER A 286 -6.01 -2.35 -9.70
C SER A 286 -6.92 -3.36 -10.42
N PRO A 287 -7.02 -3.32 -11.78
CA PRO A 287 -7.90 -4.22 -12.55
C PRO A 287 -7.61 -5.70 -12.35
N THR A 288 -6.36 -6.01 -12.05
CA THR A 288 -5.89 -7.38 -11.78
C THR A 288 -6.45 -7.93 -10.45
N ARG A 289 -6.90 -7.06 -9.56
CA ARG A 289 -7.39 -7.41 -8.22
C ARG A 289 -8.89 -7.21 -8.07
N ASN A 290 -9.43 -6.11 -8.58
CA ASN A 290 -10.79 -5.65 -8.33
C ASN A 290 -11.83 -6.11 -9.39
N MET A 291 -11.46 -7.01 -10.31
CA MET A 291 -12.37 -7.53 -11.34
C MET A 291 -12.74 -8.99 -11.12
N ALA A 292 -13.96 -9.35 -11.53
CA ALA A 292 -14.40 -10.75 -11.57
C ALA A 292 -14.03 -11.40 -12.91
N ASN A 293 -13.56 -12.64 -12.87
CA ASN A 293 -13.28 -13.49 -14.03
C ASN A 293 -14.59 -14.05 -14.62
N ASN A 294 -15.29 -13.25 -15.41
CA ASN A 294 -16.56 -13.61 -16.03
C ASN A 294 -16.63 -13.24 -17.51
N THR A 295 -15.48 -13.07 -18.17
CA THR A 295 -15.39 -12.75 -19.61
C THR A 295 -16.07 -13.80 -20.49
N ARG A 296 -16.03 -15.07 -20.07
CA ARG A 296 -16.69 -16.20 -20.77
C ARG A 296 -18.15 -16.44 -20.36
N ALA A 297 -18.62 -15.78 -19.31
CA ALA A 297 -19.95 -16.01 -18.73
C ALA A 297 -20.92 -14.85 -18.93
N LYS A 298 -20.42 -13.65 -19.20
CA LYS A 298 -21.22 -12.46 -19.47
C LYS A 298 -20.75 -11.84 -20.77
N ARG A 299 -21.69 -11.44 -21.62
CA ARG A 299 -21.40 -10.58 -22.77
C ARG A 299 -21.07 -9.18 -22.25
N HIS A 300 -19.87 -8.69 -22.56
CA HIS A 300 -19.46 -7.32 -22.26
C HIS A 300 -19.66 -6.51 -23.53
N ILE A 301 -20.55 -5.51 -23.46
CA ILE A 301 -20.84 -4.63 -24.59
C ILE A 301 -19.97 -3.38 -24.43
N ASN A 302 -19.24 -3.03 -25.48
CA ASN A 302 -18.45 -1.81 -25.51
C ASN A 302 -19.39 -0.60 -25.57
N PRO A 303 -19.36 0.32 -24.58
CA PRO A 303 -20.23 1.50 -24.58
C PRO A 303 -19.90 2.49 -25.70
N TRP A 304 -18.72 2.35 -26.34
CA TRP A 304 -18.27 3.18 -27.46
C TRP A 304 -18.63 2.60 -28.83
N ASN A 305 -19.40 1.50 -28.89
CA ASN A 305 -19.86 0.97 -30.16
C ASN A 305 -20.90 1.92 -30.77
N TYR A 306 -20.60 2.43 -31.98
CA TYR A 306 -21.58 3.16 -32.77
C TYR A 306 -22.64 2.22 -33.30
N ASP A 307 -23.80 2.77 -33.66
CA ASP A 307 -24.87 1.99 -34.28
C ASP A 307 -24.40 1.54 -35.68
N VAL A 308 -24.23 0.24 -35.85
CA VAL A 308 -23.87 -0.37 -37.13
C VAL A 308 -25.15 -1.00 -37.67
N PRO A 309 -25.54 -0.71 -38.92
CA PRO A 309 -26.62 -1.45 -39.57
C PRO A 309 -26.30 -2.94 -39.55
N ILE A 310 -26.99 -3.68 -38.69
CA ILE A 310 -26.86 -5.14 -38.62
C ILE A 310 -27.85 -5.77 -39.59
N HIS A 311 -27.42 -6.83 -40.26
CA HIS A 311 -28.32 -7.69 -40.99
C HIS A 311 -28.90 -8.69 -39.99
N THR A 312 -30.16 -8.50 -39.60
CA THR A 312 -30.80 -9.37 -38.61
C THR A 312 -31.00 -10.75 -39.18
N TYR A 313 -31.16 -11.75 -38.31
CA TYR A 313 -31.48 -13.10 -38.77
C TYR A 313 -32.76 -13.11 -39.62
N GLU A 314 -33.78 -12.34 -39.26
CA GLU A 314 -35.01 -12.22 -40.06
C GLU A 314 -34.74 -11.68 -41.46
N GLN A 315 -33.92 -10.64 -41.60
CA GLN A 315 -33.55 -10.09 -42.91
C GLN A 315 -32.68 -11.07 -43.72
N TYR A 316 -31.80 -11.80 -43.04
CA TYR A 316 -30.97 -12.85 -43.65
C TYR A 316 -31.83 -14.00 -44.14
N GLU A 317 -32.76 -14.47 -43.30
CA GLU A 317 -33.72 -15.49 -43.67
C GLU A 317 -34.57 -15.00 -44.84
N ASP A 318 -35.15 -13.80 -44.80
CA ASP A 318 -35.97 -13.27 -45.90
C ASP A 318 -35.18 -13.15 -47.22
N HIS A 319 -33.87 -12.86 -47.18
CA HIS A 319 -33.02 -12.78 -48.38
C HIS A 319 -32.59 -14.14 -48.93
N PHE A 320 -32.40 -15.15 -48.07
CA PHE A 320 -31.79 -16.43 -48.43
C PHE A 320 -32.69 -17.63 -48.19
N ARG A 321 -33.96 -17.43 -47.82
CA ARG A 321 -34.89 -18.47 -47.36
C ARG A 321 -34.92 -19.66 -48.29
N ASP A 322 -35.15 -19.41 -49.57
CA ASP A 322 -35.29 -20.47 -50.57
C ASP A 322 -34.03 -21.33 -50.64
N LYS A 323 -32.86 -20.69 -50.60
CA LYS A 323 -31.55 -21.39 -50.58
C LYS A 323 -31.32 -22.14 -49.28
N MET A 324 -31.79 -21.61 -48.16
CA MET A 324 -31.71 -22.28 -46.86
C MET A 324 -32.60 -23.53 -46.82
N ILE A 325 -33.83 -23.42 -47.31
CA ILE A 325 -34.77 -24.54 -47.44
C ILE A 325 -34.20 -25.61 -48.38
N GLU A 326 -33.70 -25.22 -49.55
CA GLU A 326 -33.09 -26.12 -50.52
C GLU A 326 -31.85 -26.85 -49.93
N ALA A 327 -31.05 -26.15 -49.13
CA ALA A 327 -29.91 -26.71 -48.42
C ALA A 327 -30.29 -27.55 -47.17
N GLY A 328 -31.59 -27.68 -46.86
CA GLY A 328 -32.08 -28.42 -45.69
C GLY A 328 -31.76 -27.75 -44.35
N LEU A 329 -31.49 -26.43 -44.36
CA LEU A 329 -31.24 -25.64 -43.16
C LEU A 329 -32.57 -25.27 -42.47
N PRO A 330 -32.61 -25.21 -41.12
CA PRO A 330 -33.81 -24.78 -40.41
C PRO A 330 -34.12 -23.30 -40.68
N VAL A 331 -35.40 -22.99 -40.91
CA VAL A 331 -35.95 -21.63 -41.07
C VAL A 331 -37.13 -21.43 -40.11
N ASP A 332 -37.30 -20.19 -39.63
CA ASP A 332 -38.37 -19.85 -38.67
C ASP A 332 -39.70 -19.58 -39.39
N LYS A 333 -39.68 -18.95 -40.57
CA LYS A 333 -40.84 -18.71 -41.43
C LYS A 333 -40.92 -19.81 -42.48
N LYS A 334 -41.75 -20.82 -42.22
CA LYS A 334 -41.90 -21.98 -43.12
C LYS A 334 -42.78 -21.72 -44.35
N GLU A 335 -43.40 -20.55 -44.45
CA GLU A 335 -44.15 -20.06 -45.62
C GLU A 335 -43.86 -18.57 -45.83
#